data_AF-A0A2T2RZ72-F1
#
_entry.id   AF-A0A2T2RZ72-F1
#
_cell.length_a   1.000
_cell.length_b   1.000
_cell.length_c   1.000
_cell.angle_alpha   90.00
_cell.angle_beta   90.00
_cell.angle_gamma   90.00
#
_symmetry.space_group_name_H-M   'P 1'
#
loop_
_entity.id
_entity.type
_entity.pdbx_description
1 polymer ?
#
loop_
_entity_poly.entity_id
_entity_poly.type
_entity_poly.pdbx_seq_one_letter_code
_entity_poly.pdbx_strand_id
1 'polypeptide(L)'
;MPGADAAQGLEHTTYLVVESGPEFAQYGIKPICTHRGCTVNWVPEQDRFICPCHGSQYDDKGRVVRGPAKEPPPLATVVVKQGQIRLIERAPGADPRVKDRSALR
;
A
#
# COMPACT_ATOMS: atom_id res chain seq x y z
N MET A 1 6.67 -5.50 -23.07
CA MET A 1 5.90 -4.37 -22.53
C MET A 1 6.89 -3.30 -22.09
N PRO A 2 7.02 -2.16 -22.79
CA PRO A 2 7.89 -1.08 -22.35
C PRO A 2 7.25 -0.41 -21.12
N GLY A 3 7.98 -0.34 -20.00
CA GLY A 3 7.50 0.33 -18.76
C GLY A 3 7.83 -0.38 -17.44
N ALA A 4 8.54 -1.52 -17.45
CA ALA A 4 8.80 -2.31 -16.24
C ALA A 4 9.86 -1.73 -15.27
N ASP A 5 10.52 -0.62 -15.62
CA ASP A 5 11.71 -0.12 -14.89
C ASP A 5 11.50 1.13 -14.01
N ALA A 6 10.27 1.64 -13.91
CA ALA A 6 10.01 2.88 -13.16
C ALA A 6 9.99 2.74 -11.62
N ALA A 7 10.02 1.51 -11.09
CA ALA A 7 9.86 1.25 -9.66
C ALA A 7 11.18 1.28 -8.85
N GLN A 8 12.34 1.28 -9.53
CA GLN A 8 13.64 1.19 -8.87
C GLN A 8 13.90 2.47 -8.08
N GLY A 9 14.19 2.36 -6.77
CA GLY A 9 14.41 3.49 -5.87
C GLY A 9 13.20 3.88 -5.02
N LEU A 10 12.03 3.25 -5.23
CA LEU A 10 10.84 3.45 -4.40
C LEU A 10 10.71 2.41 -3.28
N GLU A 11 11.69 1.52 -3.10
CA GLU A 11 11.64 0.45 -2.09
C GLU A 11 11.48 0.96 -0.65
N HIS A 12 11.95 2.19 -0.37
CA HIS A 12 11.83 2.84 0.95
C HIS A 12 10.69 3.88 1.00
N THR A 13 9.93 4.03 -0.08
CA THR A 13 8.82 4.99 -0.14
C THR A 13 7.62 4.49 0.66
N THR A 14 6.83 5.42 1.18
CA THR A 14 5.53 5.13 1.78
C THR A 14 4.49 6.05 1.15
N TYR A 15 3.45 5.46 0.57
CA TYR A 15 2.31 6.17 0.00
C TYR A 15 1.31 6.50 1.10
N LEU A 16 0.93 7.77 1.23
CA LEU A 16 -0.15 8.19 2.12
C LEU A 16 -1.50 7.94 1.45
N VAL A 17 -2.46 7.43 2.22
CA VAL A 17 -3.84 7.25 1.76
C VAL A 17 -4.69 8.39 2.31
N VAL A 18 -5.45 9.04 1.43
CA VAL A 18 -6.42 10.08 1.81
C VAL A 18 -7.80 9.44 1.89
N GLU A 19 -8.50 9.61 3.01
CA GLU A 19 -9.85 9.05 3.21
C GLU A 19 -10.93 10.05 2.77
N SER A 20 -10.87 11.28 3.27
CA SER A 20 -11.80 12.37 2.94
C SER A 20 -11.17 13.74 3.22
N GLY A 21 -11.07 14.59 2.19
CA GLY A 21 -10.50 15.94 2.36
C GLY A 21 -9.03 15.91 2.85
N PRO A 22 -8.62 16.71 3.85
CA PRO A 22 -7.27 16.66 4.41
C PRO A 22 -7.04 15.49 5.38
N GLU A 23 -8.02 14.59 5.54
CA GLU A 23 -7.91 13.46 6.47
C GLU A 23 -7.17 12.29 5.82
N PHE A 24 -6.02 11.96 6.42
CA PHE A 24 -5.21 10.82 6.04
C PHE A 24 -5.64 9.58 6.82
N ALA A 25 -5.53 8.42 6.18
CA ALA A 25 -5.63 7.16 6.89
C ALA A 25 -4.50 7.06 7.94
N GLN A 26 -4.74 6.32 9.03
CA GLN A 26 -3.74 6.05 10.07
C GLN A 26 -2.64 5.07 9.63
N TYR A 27 -2.53 4.82 8.33
CA TYR A 27 -1.52 3.96 7.73
C TYR A 27 -1.04 4.52 6.38
N GLY A 28 0.16 4.12 6.01
CA GLY A 28 0.73 4.32 4.68
C GLY A 28 1.07 2.99 4.03
N ILE A 29 1.05 2.93 2.71
CA ILE A 29 1.31 1.72 1.92
C ILE A 29 2.79 1.71 1.54
N LYS A 30 3.52 0.65 1.90
CA LYS A 30 4.84 0.38 1.35
C LYS A 30 4.67 -0.33 0.01
N PRO A 31 5.30 0.10 -1.09
CA PRO A 31 5.05 -0.46 -2.43
C PRO A 31 5.77 -1.80 -2.63
N ILE A 32 5.75 -2.70 -1.65
CA ILE A 32 6.42 -4.00 -1.72
C ILE A 32 5.39 -5.08 -2.01
N CYS A 33 5.52 -5.74 -3.15
CA CYS A 33 4.64 -6.84 -3.54
C CYS A 33 4.84 -8.05 -2.64
N THR A 34 3.77 -8.56 -2.03
CA THR A 34 3.83 -9.74 -1.13
C THR A 34 4.06 -11.07 -1.85
N HIS A 35 4.02 -11.09 -3.19
CA HIS A 35 4.35 -12.31 -3.93
C HIS A 35 5.85 -12.66 -3.79
N ARG A 36 6.74 -11.73 -4.16
CA ARG A 36 8.20 -11.94 -4.21
C ARG A 36 9.03 -10.71 -3.87
N GLY A 37 8.44 -9.67 -3.29
CA GLY A 37 9.15 -8.49 -2.82
C GLY A 37 9.48 -7.43 -3.86
N CYS A 38 9.06 -7.58 -5.12
CA CYS A 38 9.26 -6.53 -6.14
C CYS A 38 8.53 -5.24 -5.74
N THR A 39 9.14 -4.10 -6.03
CA THR A 39 8.46 -2.80 -5.89
C THR A 39 7.31 -2.68 -6.90
N VAL A 40 6.13 -2.26 -6.46
CA VAL A 40 4.95 -2.05 -7.31
C VAL A 40 4.83 -0.61 -7.78
N ASN A 41 4.32 -0.42 -8.99
CA ASN A 41 4.10 0.90 -9.58
C ASN A 41 2.68 1.37 -9.28
N TRP A 42 2.50 2.61 -8.85
CA TRP A 42 1.20 3.26 -8.92
C TRP A 42 0.86 3.58 -10.38
N VAL A 43 -0.32 3.16 -10.84
CA VAL A 43 -0.83 3.39 -12.19
C VAL A 43 -2.12 4.24 -12.08
N PRO A 44 -2.01 5.58 -12.23
CA PRO A 44 -3.11 6.50 -11.97
C PRO A 44 -4.35 6.23 -12.83
N GLU A 45 -4.18 5.79 -14.08
CA GLU A 45 -5.28 5.56 -15.01
C GLU A 45 -6.16 4.36 -14.59
N GLN A 46 -5.68 3.55 -13.65
CA GLN A 46 -6.38 2.35 -13.16
C GLN A 46 -6.66 2.41 -11.66
N ASP A 47 -6.23 3.47 -10.96
CA ASP A 47 -6.26 3.60 -9.50
C ASP A 47 -5.71 2.36 -8.77
N ARG A 48 -4.57 1.85 -9.26
CA ARG A 48 -4.00 0.58 -8.80
C ARG A 48 -2.49 0.63 -8.64
N PHE A 49 -2.01 -0.13 -7.68
CA PHE A 49 -0.63 -0.57 -7.66
C PHE A 49 -0.48 -1.84 -8.50
N ILE A 50 0.43 -1.85 -9.48
CA ILE A 50 0.68 -2.97 -10.38
C ILE A 50 2.13 -3.42 -10.25
N CYS A 51 2.31 -4.71 -9.91
CA CYS A 51 3.62 -5.32 -9.82
C CYS A 51 4.17 -5.64 -11.23
N PRO A 52 5.32 -5.08 -11.64
CA PRO A 52 5.88 -5.29 -12.98
C PRO A 52 6.38 -6.72 -13.18
N CYS A 53 6.71 -7.45 -12.11
CA CYS A 53 7.30 -8.78 -12.19
C CYS A 53 6.31 -9.85 -12.69
N HIS A 54 5.09 -9.88 -12.14
CA HIS A 54 4.10 -10.94 -12.42
C HIS A 54 2.65 -10.42 -12.49
N GLY A 55 2.44 -9.10 -12.46
CA GLY A 55 1.12 -8.51 -12.64
C GLY A 55 0.17 -8.59 -11.45
N SER A 56 0.66 -8.86 -10.23
CA SER A 56 -0.17 -8.68 -9.02
C SER A 56 -0.69 -7.25 -8.97
N GLN A 57 -1.95 -7.07 -8.58
CA GLN A 57 -2.58 -5.75 -8.49
C GLN A 57 -3.18 -5.52 -7.12
N TYR A 58 -3.06 -4.28 -6.65
CA TYR A 58 -3.67 -3.80 -5.42
C TYR A 58 -4.50 -2.54 -5.69
N ASP A 59 -5.61 -2.34 -4.98
CA ASP A 59 -6.43 -1.12 -5.07
C ASP A 59 -5.70 0.10 -4.48
N ASP A 60 -6.33 1.26 -4.57
CA ASP A 60 -5.89 2.55 -3.97
C ASP A 60 -5.62 2.50 -2.46
N LYS A 61 -6.16 1.49 -1.77
CA LYS A 61 -6.01 1.23 -0.33
C LYS A 61 -5.09 0.03 -0.06
N GLY A 62 -4.43 -0.49 -1.09
CA GLY A 62 -3.50 -1.61 -1.02
C GLY A 62 -4.15 -2.98 -0.79
N ARG A 63 -5.45 -3.16 -1.00
CA ARG A 63 -6.07 -4.50 -0.95
C ARG A 63 -5.76 -5.27 -2.21
N VAL A 64 -5.60 -6.59 -2.10
CA VAL A 64 -5.34 -7.45 -3.26
C VAL A 64 -6.54 -7.46 -4.19
N VAL A 65 -6.33 -7.10 -5.46
CA VAL A 65 -7.33 -7.16 -6.53
C VAL A 65 -7.03 -8.29 -7.51
N ARG A 66 -5.75 -8.58 -7.74
CA ARG A 66 -5.32 -9.64 -8.67
C ARG A 66 -4.06 -10.32 -8.15
N GLY A 67 -4.06 -11.64 -8.15
CA GLY A 67 -2.89 -12.47 -7.83
C GLY A 67 -1.76 -12.33 -8.88
N PRO A 68 -0.58 -12.92 -8.62
CA PRO A 68 -0.33 -14.03 -7.67
C PRO A 68 -0.21 -13.67 -6.19
N ALA A 69 -0.06 -12.39 -5.82
CA ALA A 69 -0.08 -11.99 -4.41
C ALA A 69 -1.40 -12.39 -3.74
N LYS A 70 -1.32 -12.90 -2.50
CA LYS A 70 -2.49 -13.29 -1.70
C LYS A 70 -2.73 -12.38 -0.49
N GLU A 71 -1.71 -11.62 -0.11
CA GLU A 71 -1.74 -10.73 1.04
C GLU A 71 -1.57 -9.28 0.60
N PRO A 72 -2.19 -8.31 1.30
CA PRO A 72 -1.91 -6.89 1.10
C PRO A 72 -0.44 -6.53 1.34
N PRO A 73 0.08 -5.46 0.73
CA PRO A 73 1.44 -5.01 0.95
C PRO A 73 1.64 -4.54 2.40
N PRO A 74 2.90 -4.50 2.89
CA PRO A 74 3.22 -3.99 4.21
C PRO A 74 2.74 -2.55 4.40
N LEU A 75 2.35 -2.23 5.62
CA LEU A 75 1.90 -0.88 5.99
C LEU A 75 2.90 -0.22 6.94
N ALA A 76 3.03 1.09 6.84
CA ALA A 76 3.62 1.94 7.88
C ALA A 76 2.50 2.56 8.72
N THR A 77 2.78 2.88 9.98
CA THR A 77 1.84 3.64 10.82
C THR A 77 1.97 5.13 10.52
N VAL A 78 0.84 5.80 10.30
CA VAL A 78 0.77 7.25 10.07
C VAL A 78 0.15 7.90 11.31
N VAL A 79 0.85 8.88 11.89
CA VAL A 79 0.33 9.68 13.00
C VAL A 79 0.25 11.14 12.56
N VAL A 80 -0.96 11.71 12.59
CA VAL A 80 -1.20 13.12 12.31
C VAL A 80 -1.35 13.86 13.64
N LYS A 81 -0.45 14.79 13.95
CA LYS A 81 -0.49 15.57 15.19
C LYS A 81 0.06 16.96 14.96
N GLN A 82 -0.66 17.99 15.43
CA GLN A 82 -0.20 19.39 15.41
C GLN A 82 0.26 19.85 14.01
N GLY A 83 -0.48 19.49 12.96
CA GLY A 83 -0.15 19.84 11.57
C GLY A 83 1.04 19.07 10.97
N GLN A 84 1.56 18.04 11.66
CA GLN A 84 2.64 17.19 11.17
C GLN A 84 2.13 15.78 10.88
N ILE A 85 2.66 15.18 9.81
CA ILE A 85 2.50 13.76 9.48
C ILE A 85 3.79 13.04 9.87
N ARG A 86 3.68 12.05 10.75
CA ARG A 86 4.81 11.23 11.19
C ARG A 86 4.64 9.81 10.67
N LEU A 87 5.61 9.37 9.87
CA LEU A 87 5.73 7.98 9.46
C LEU A 87 6.51 7.22 10.52
N ILE A 88 5.90 6.18 11.06
CA ILE A 88 6.56 5.26 12.00
C ILE A 88 6.75 3.95 11.24
N GLU A 89 8.00 3.50 11.11
CA GLU A 89 8.39 2.25 10.43
C GLU A 89 8.01 0.98 11.20
N ARG A 90 6.88 1.05 11.90
CA ARG A 90 6.25 -0.07 12.56
C ARG A 90 4.91 -0.32 11.87
N ALA A 91 4.69 -1.57 11.49
CA ALA A 91 3.38 -1.98 11.00
C ALA A 91 2.31 -1.75 12.08
N PRO A 92 1.09 -1.34 11.71
CA PRO A 92 -0.05 -1.30 12.63
C PRO A 92 -0.24 -2.67 13.30
N GLY A 93 -0.62 -2.70 14.58
CA GLY A 93 -0.79 -3.95 15.34
C GLY A 93 -1.92 -4.86 14.82
N ALA A 94 -2.83 -4.32 14.02
CA ALA A 94 -3.82 -5.03 13.22
C ALA A 94 -4.02 -4.25 11.92
N ASP A 95 -4.45 -4.92 10.84
CA ASP A 95 -4.75 -4.22 9.58
C ASP A 95 -5.88 -3.20 9.80
N PRO A 96 -5.59 -1.88 9.71
CA PRO A 96 -6.57 -0.83 9.99
C PRO A 96 -7.66 -0.74 8.93
N ARG A 97 -7.53 -1.46 7.81
CA ARG A 97 -8.53 -1.51 6.73
C ARG A 97 -9.66 -2.49 7.01
N VAL A 98 -9.46 -3.41 7.95
CA VAL A 98 -10.45 -4.42 8.34
C VAL A 98 -11.38 -3.82 9.40
N LYS A 99 -12.54 -3.32 8.96
CA LYS A 99 -13.53 -2.68 9.84
C LYS A 99 -14.26 -3.66 10.76
N ASP A 100 -14.30 -4.94 10.38
CA ASP A 100 -14.96 -6.00 11.15
C ASP A 100 -13.99 -7.16 11.40
N ARG A 101 -13.52 -7.26 12.64
CA ARG A 101 -12.60 -8.31 13.09
C ARG A 101 -13.31 -9.64 13.35
N SER A 102 -14.64 -9.70 13.27
CA SER A 102 -15.41 -10.93 13.46
C SER A 102 -15.32 -11.90 12.27
N ALA A 103 -14.90 -11.41 11.10
CA ALA A 103 -14.63 -12.20 9.90
C ALA A 103 -13.21 -12.81 9.84
N LEU A 104 -12.37 -12.60 10.87
CA LEU A 104 -11.00 -13.12 10.96
C LEU A 104 -10.92 -14.51 11.63
N ARG A 105 -12.02 -15.28 11.61
CA ARG A 105 -12.09 -16.66 12.13
C ARG A 105 -11.97 -17.69 11.02
#